data_AF-A0A512N8N2-F1
#
_entry.id   AF-A0A512N8N2-F1
#
_cell.length_a   1.000
_cell.length_b   1.000
_cell.length_c   1.000
_cell.angle_alpha   90.00
_cell.angle_beta   90.00
_cell.angle_gamma   90.00
#
_symmetry.space_group_name_H-M   'P 1'
#
loop_
_entity.id
_entity.type
_entity.pdbx_description
1 polymer ?
#
loop_
_entity_poly.entity_id
_entity_poly.type
_entity_poly.pdbx_seq_one_letter_code
_entity_poly.pdbx_strand_id
1 'polypeptide(L)' 'MVDQNDRSARLLVRALYYATDGDRRWWLLPTELNDLTKHAIAVAVDRGWMLDRGDSVRLTEAGRDLVTHGD' A
#
# COMPACT_ATOMS: atom_id res chain seq x y z
N MET A 1 17.11 0.02 9.16
CA MET A 1 15.76 -0.12 9.79
C MET A 1 14.67 0.51 8.92
N VAL A 2 14.95 1.65 8.26
CA VAL A 2 14.13 2.21 7.17
C VAL A 2 13.92 1.20 6.03
N ASP A 3 14.93 0.41 5.69
CA ASP A 3 14.89 -0.55 4.58
C ASP A 3 13.88 -1.69 4.75
N GLN A 4 13.64 -2.15 5.98
CA GLN A 4 12.69 -3.24 6.24
C GLN A 4 11.25 -2.75 6.15
N ASN A 5 11.00 -1.51 6.59
CA ASN A 5 9.68 -0.89 6.53
C ASN A 5 9.34 -0.49 5.08
N ASP A 6 10.30 0.02 4.30
CA ASP A 6 10.13 0.29 2.87
C ASP A 6 9.86 -1.00 2.09
N ARG A 7 10.59 -2.07 2.38
CA ARG A 7 10.36 -3.39 1.77
C ARG A 7 8.95 -3.92 2.10
N SER A 8 8.51 -3.80 3.34
CA SER A 8 7.18 -4.23 3.76
C SER A 8 6.08 -3.40 3.08
N ALA A 9 6.28 -2.09 2.93
CA ALA A 9 5.38 -1.21 2.20
C ALA A 9 5.29 -1.57 0.70
N ARG A 10 6.43 -1.87 0.05
CA ARG A 10 6.45 -2.35 -1.34
C ARG A 10 5.70 -3.66 -1.51
N LEU A 11 5.90 -4.60 -0.59
CA LEU A 11 5.18 -5.88 -0.61
C LEU A 11 3.68 -5.68 -0.43
N LEU A 12 3.28 -4.79 0.48
CA LEU A 12 1.87 -4.43 0.67
C LEU A 12 1.25 -3.81 -0.59
N VAL A 13 1.92 -2.82 -1.19
CA VAL A 13 1.47 -2.17 -2.42
C VAL A 13 1.30 -3.19 -3.55
N ARG A 14 2.24 -4.12 -3.68
CA ARG A 14 2.17 -5.21 -4.66
C ARG A 14 1.04 -6.20 -4.37
N ALA A 15 0.84 -6.58 -3.12
CA ALA A 15 -0.27 -7.45 -2.72
C ALA A 15 -1.62 -6.79 -3.02
N LEU A 16 -1.75 -5.50 -2.69
CA LEU A 16 -2.96 -4.75 -2.99
C LEU A 16 -3.17 -4.62 -4.50
N TYR A 17 -2.13 -4.34 -5.27
CA TYR A 17 -2.23 -4.25 -6.73
C TYR A 17 -2.80 -5.54 -7.34
N TYR A 18 -2.26 -6.70 -6.99
CA TYR A 18 -2.78 -7.97 -7.52
C TYR A 18 -4.15 -8.36 -6.96
N ALA A 19 -4.45 -8.04 -5.70
CA ALA A 19 -5.77 -8.30 -5.12
C ALA A 19 -6.89 -7.46 -5.77
N THR A 20 -6.51 -6.39 -6.46
CA THR A 20 -7.43 -5.37 -6.99
C THR A 20 -7.35 -5.24 -8.51
N ASP A 21 -6.57 -6.09 -9.18
CA ASP A 21 -6.19 -5.97 -10.59
C ASP A 21 -5.74 -4.55 -10.99
N GLY A 22 -5.09 -3.85 -10.04
CA GLY A 22 -4.65 -2.47 -10.20
C GLY A 22 -5.77 -1.43 -10.24
N ASP A 23 -7.02 -1.77 -9.89
CA ASP A 23 -8.14 -0.84 -9.97
C ASP A 23 -7.98 0.35 -8.99
N ARG A 24 -8.40 1.53 -9.44
CA ARG A 24 -8.37 2.82 -8.74
C ARG A 24 -9.49 2.96 -7.68
N ARG A 25 -10.05 1.86 -7.20
CA ARG A 25 -11.13 1.87 -6.20
C ARG A 25 -10.59 2.02 -4.78
N TRP A 26 -11.47 2.48 -3.90
CA TRP A 26 -11.22 2.44 -2.46
C TRP A 26 -11.53 1.03 -1.95
N TRP A 27 -10.63 0.51 -1.14
CA TRP A 27 -10.68 -0.84 -0.58
C TRP A 27 -10.75 -0.73 0.94
N LEU A 28 -11.82 -1.28 1.50
CA LEU A 28 -12.03 -1.30 2.95
C LEU A 28 -10.94 -2.13 3.62
N LEU A 29 -10.36 -1.56 4.67
CA LEU A 29 -9.43 -2.26 5.53
C LEU A 29 -10.21 -3.10 6.55
N PRO A 30 -9.71 -4.30 6.90
CA PRO A 30 -10.17 -5.01 8.09
C PRO A 30 -10.05 -4.11 9.33
N THR A 31 -11.04 -4.16 10.22
CA THR A 31 -11.07 -3.35 11.44
C THR A 31 -9.86 -3.61 12.36
N GLU A 32 -9.33 -4.84 12.33
CA GLU A 32 -8.16 -5.23 13.12
C GLU A 32 -6.98 -5.57 12.22
N LEU A 33 -6.21 -4.54 11.88
CA LEU A 33 -4.88 -4.70 11.30
C LEU A 33 -3.83 -4.82 12.40
N ASN A 34 -2.87 -5.72 12.21
CA ASN A 34 -1.67 -5.77 13.05
C ASN A 34 -0.79 -4.51 12.84
N ASP A 35 0.09 -4.25 13.81
CA ASP A 35 0.92 -3.03 13.80
C ASP A 35 1.89 -2.98 12.62
N LEU A 36 2.37 -4.14 12.16
CA LEU A 36 3.25 -4.21 10.99
C LEU A 36 2.54 -3.72 9.72
N THR A 37 1.31 -4.17 9.48
CA THR A 37 0.51 -3.75 8.33
C THR A 37 0.13 -2.28 8.43
N LYS A 38 -0.26 -1.80 9.63
CA LYS A 38 -0.53 -0.37 9.86
C LYS A 38 0.69 0.48 9.54
N HIS A 39 1.88 0.05 9.95
CA HIS A 39 3.11 0.77 9.67
C HIS A 39 3.46 0.74 8.17
N ALA A 40 3.27 -0.40 7.50
CA ALA A 40 3.49 -0.51 6.06
C ALA A 40 2.53 0.39 5.24
N ILE A 41 1.25 0.51 5.67
CA ILE A 41 0.30 1.46 5.09
C ILE A 41 0.80 2.90 5.28
N ALA A 42 1.19 3.26 6.51
CA ALA A 42 1.68 4.60 6.80
C ALA A 42 2.89 4.98 5.93
N VAL A 43 3.85 4.06 5.77
CA VAL A 43 5.00 4.27 4.87
C VAL A 43 4.56 4.39 3.41
N ALA A 44 3.66 3.53 2.93
CA ALA A 44 3.18 3.60 1.54
C ALA A 44 2.42 4.92 1.26
N VAL A 45 1.71 5.46 2.25
CA VAL A 45 1.04 6.76 2.17
C VAL A 45 2.04 7.90 2.16
N ASP A 46 3.02 7.88 3.06
CA ASP A 46 4.11 8.89 3.12
C ASP A 46 4.91 8.95 1.81
N ARG A 47 5.14 7.79 1.18
CA ARG A 47 5.78 7.67 -0.15
C ARG A 47 4.88 8.09 -1.32
N GLY A 48 3.60 8.38 -1.08
CA GLY A 48 2.63 8.74 -2.11
C GLY A 48 2.18 7.57 -2.99
N TRP A 49 2.45 6.32 -2.60
CA TRP A 49 2.02 5.12 -3.31
C TRP A 49 0.56 4.74 -3.01
N MET A 50 0.07 5.16 -1.84
CA MET A 50 -1.29 4.91 -1.38
C MET A 50 -1.93 6.17 -0.85
N LEU A 51 -3.26 6.19 -0.88
CA LEU A 51 -4.09 7.13 -0.13
C LEU A 51 -4.82 6.37 0.94
N ASP A 52 -4.94 6.99 2.11
CA ASP A 52 -5.64 6.46 3.28
C ASP A 52 -6.69 7.46 3.76
N ARG A 53 -7.87 6.94 4.15
CA ARG A 53 -8.98 7.70 4.75
C ARG A 53 -9.37 7.18 6.14
N GLY A 54 -8.59 6.25 6.70
CA GLY A 54 -8.81 5.64 8.00
C GLY A 54 -9.41 4.23 7.89
N ASP A 55 -10.57 4.10 7.24
CA ASP A 55 -11.25 2.81 7.05
C ASP A 55 -10.93 2.15 5.70
N SER A 56 -10.38 2.91 4.75
CA SER A 56 -10.20 2.47 3.37
C SER A 56 -8.91 3.02 2.77
N VAL A 57 -8.31 2.23 1.89
CA VAL A 57 -7.10 2.60 1.16
C VAL A 57 -7.29 2.51 -0.36
N ARG A 58 -6.47 3.24 -1.10
CA ARG A 58 -6.46 3.20 -2.57
C ARG A 58 -5.04 3.36 -3.11
N LEU A 59 -4.72 2.64 -4.18
CA LEU A 59 -3.46 2.83 -4.93
C LEU A 59 -3.47 4.13 -5.74
N THR A 60 -2.40 4.90 -5.65
CA THR A 60 -2.13 6.03 -6.54
C THR A 60 -1.57 5.56 -7.88
N GLU A 61 -1.31 6.48 -8.82
CA GLU A 61 -0.56 6.16 -10.05
C GLU A 61 0.86 5.72 -9.71
N ALA A 62 1.56 6.47 -8.85
CA ALA A 62 2.90 6.10 -8.40
C ALA A 62 2.96 4.70 -7.75
N GLY A 63 1.95 4.33 -6.96
CA GLY A 63 1.88 2.99 -6.37
C GLY A 63 1.64 1.87 -7.39
N ARG A 64 0.91 2.15 -8.48
CA ARG A 64 0.76 1.18 -9.59
C ARG A 64 2.04 1.06 -10.40
N ASP A 65 2.66 2.20 -10.71
CA ASP A 65 3.91 2.25 -11.47
C ASP A 65 5.05 1.53 -10.74
N LEU A 66 5.06 1.61 -9.40
CA LEU A 66 5.98 0.85 -8.56
C LEU A 66 5.92 -0.66 -8.80
N VAL A 67 4.73 -1.21 -9.08
CA VAL A 67 4.54 -2.66 -9.29
C VAL A 67 4.84 -3.06 -10.73
N THR A 68 4.53 -2.18 -11.69
CA THR A 68 4.71 -2.46 -13.12
C THR A 68 6.12 -2.16 -13.62
N HIS A 69 6.87 -1.29 -12.96
CA HIS A 69 8.20 -0.84 -13.38
C HIS A 69 9.29 -0.94 -12.30
N GLY A 70 8.95 -1.29 -11.05
CA GLY A 70 9.90 -1.40 -9.95
C GLY A 70 10.45 -2.82 -9.80
N ASP A 71 11.67 -3.04 -10.29
CA ASP A 71 12.59 -4.10 -9.84
C ASP A 71 13.68 -3.47 -8.96
#